data_AF-A0A166ACQ3-F1
#
_entry.id   AF-A0A166ACQ3-F1
#
_cell.length_a   1.000
_cell.length_b   1.000
_cell.length_c   1.000
_cell.angle_alpha   90.00
_cell.angle_beta   90.00
_cell.angle_gamma   90.00
#
_symmetry.space_group_name_H-M   'P 1'
#
loop_
_entity.id
_entity.type
_entity.pdbx_description
1 polymer ?
#
loop_
_entity_poly.entity_id
_entity_poly.type
_entity_poly.pdbx_seq_one_letter_code
_entity_poly.pdbx_strand_id
1 'polypeptide(L)'
;ERVNEILEKVQLGPDLTVEQRERVRDMITCYADVFALSLSEVRPVDWYQHHLNVDPAIPLPQRAAQRPVTGAQGNWFYNMLDDMESSYIIQKV
;
A
#
# COMPACT_ATOMS: atom_id res chain seq x y z
N GLU A 1 20.09 5.65 6.06
CA GLU A 1 18.98 5.47 7.00
C GLU A 1 17.81 4.74 6.34
N ARG A 2 17.06 5.36 5.42
CA ARG A 2 15.92 4.73 4.69
C ARG A 2 16.21 3.36 4.03
N VAL A 3 17.31 3.26 3.26
CA VAL A 3 17.67 2.00 2.58
C VAL A 3 17.95 0.86 3.57
N ASN A 4 18.55 1.18 4.72
CA ASN A 4 18.81 0.17 5.75
C ASN A 4 17.48 -0.34 6.34
N GLU A 5 16.52 0.56 6.59
CA GLU A 5 15.19 0.18 7.06
C GLU A 5 14.47 -0.75 6.05
N ILE A 6 14.59 -0.47 4.75
CA ILE A 6 14.08 -1.37 3.70
C ILE A 6 14.75 -2.74 3.80
N LEU A 7 16.08 -2.78 3.88
CA LEU A 7 16.84 -4.03 3.99
C LEU A 7 16.51 -4.82 5.27
N GLU A 8 16.13 -4.16 6.35
CA GLU A 8 15.69 -4.80 7.60
C GLU A 8 14.28 -5.37 7.49
N LYS A 9 13.38 -4.68 6.78
CA LYS A 9 11.99 -5.14 6.58
C LYS A 9 11.88 -6.24 5.52
N VAL A 10 12.81 -6.30 4.56
CA VAL A 10 12.82 -7.34 3.53
C VAL A 10 13.38 -8.65 4.11
N GLN A 11 12.55 -9.69 4.15
CA GLN A 11 12.96 -11.02 4.57
C GLN A 11 13.53 -11.82 3.40
N LEU A 12 14.81 -12.20 3.52
CA LEU A 12 15.49 -13.06 2.56
C LEU A 12 15.52 -14.51 3.07
N GLY A 13 14.90 -15.42 2.32
CA GLY A 13 14.78 -16.84 2.68
C GLY A 13 16.13 -17.52 2.95
N PRO A 14 16.12 -18.66 3.67
CA PRO A 14 17.34 -19.37 4.06
C PRO A 14 18.03 -20.07 2.87
N ASP A 15 17.32 -20.29 1.77
CA ASP A 15 17.80 -21.07 0.61
C ASP A 15 18.82 -20.31 -0.27
N LEU A 16 19.22 -19.10 0.13
CA LEU A 16 20.21 -18.30 -0.56
C LEU A 16 21.60 -18.53 0.01
N THR A 17 22.54 -18.83 -0.88
CA THR A 17 23.98 -18.73 -0.60
C THR A 17 24.37 -17.31 -0.18
N VAL A 18 25.57 -17.15 0.39
CA VAL A 18 26.10 -15.85 0.79
C VAL A 18 26.17 -14.91 -0.42
N GLU A 19 26.66 -15.41 -1.56
CA GLU A 19 26.83 -14.63 -2.79
C GLU A 19 25.48 -14.20 -3.38
N GLN A 20 24.48 -15.09 -3.34
CA GLN A 20 23.13 -14.74 -3.79
C GLN A 20 22.47 -13.72 -2.86
N ARG A 21 22.68 -13.86 -1.55
CA ARG A 21 22.14 -12.93 -0.55
C ARG A 21 22.71 -11.53 -0.76
N GLU A 22 24.01 -11.40 -0.96
CA GLU A 22 24.64 -10.11 -1.28
C GLU A 22 24.10 -9.51 -2.59
N ARG A 23 23.99 -10.31 -3.66
CA ARG A 23 23.41 -9.84 -4.92
C ARG A 23 21.98 -9.32 -4.78
N VAL A 24 21.16 -9.95 -3.94
CA VAL A 24 19.80 -9.49 -3.66
C VAL A 24 19.82 -8.19 -2.83
N ARG A 25 20.69 -8.08 -1.83
CA ARG A 25 20.85 -6.85 -1.04
C ARG A 25 21.31 -5.67 -1.90
N ASP A 26 22.25 -5.91 -2.82
CA ASP A 26 22.70 -4.91 -3.79
C ASP A 26 21.55 -4.46 -4.69
N MET A 27 20.75 -5.41 -5.18
CA MET A 27 19.57 -5.10 -6.01
C MET A 27 18.54 -4.25 -5.25
N ILE A 28 18.21 -4.63 -4.01
CA ILE A 28 17.28 -3.85 -3.17
C ILE A 28 17.84 -2.45 -2.91
N THR A 29 19.15 -2.33 -2.69
CA THR A 29 19.83 -1.05 -2.49
C THR A 29 19.76 -0.17 -3.74
N CYS A 30 20.03 -0.74 -4.92
CA CYS A 30 19.97 -0.04 -6.20
C CYS A 30 18.56 0.45 -6.56
N TYR A 31 17.52 -0.30 -6.19
CA TYR A 31 16.11 0.00 -6.51
C TYR A 31 15.30 0.34 -5.25
N ALA A 32 15.93 1.01 -4.28
CA ALA A 32 15.29 1.34 -3.01
C ALA A 32 14.11 2.32 -3.16
N ASP A 33 14.03 3.04 -4.27
CA ASP A 33 12.94 3.96 -4.64
C ASP A 33 11.63 3.24 -5.01
N VAL A 34 11.71 1.97 -5.43
CA VAL A 34 10.53 1.14 -5.76
C VAL A 34 9.73 0.75 -4.50
N PHE A 35 10.39 0.71 -3.34
CA PHE A 35 9.75 0.36 -2.09
C PHE A 35 9.12 1.59 -1.45
N ALA A 36 7.95 1.41 -0.84
CA ALA A 36 7.31 2.41 0.01
C ALA A 36 7.38 1.94 1.48
N LEU A 37 7.96 2.75 2.36
CA LEU A 37 7.98 2.51 3.81
C LEU A 37 6.72 3.04 4.52
N SER A 38 6.04 3.99 3.90
CA SER A 38 4.79 4.60 4.37
C SER A 38 3.81 4.81 3.21
N LEU A 39 2.53 5.01 3.54
CA LEU A 39 1.50 5.34 2.55
C LEU A 39 1.78 6.68 1.85
N SER A 40 2.41 7.63 2.54
CA SER A 40 2.76 8.94 1.97
C SER A 40 3.82 8.89 0.87
N GLU A 41 4.58 7.80 0.78
CA GLU A 41 5.53 7.57 -0.33
C GLU A 41 4.81 7.04 -1.58
N VAL A 42 3.57 6.56 -1.47
CA VAL A 42 2.74 6.09 -2.59
C VAL A 42 2.13 7.29 -3.30
N ARG A 43 2.49 7.50 -4.56
CA ARG A 43 1.96 8.60 -5.38
C ARG A 43 0.97 8.07 -6.40
N PRO A 44 -0.25 8.64 -6.49
CA PRO A 44 -1.18 8.26 -7.54
C PRO A 44 -0.63 8.67 -8.90
N VAL A 45 -0.99 7.89 -9.92
CA VAL A 45 -0.72 8.23 -11.32
C VAL A 45 -1.67 9.35 -11.71
N ASP A 46 -1.13 10.53 -12.02
CA ASP A 46 -1.91 11.75 -12.32
C ASP A 46 -2.37 11.86 -13.78
N TRP A 47 -1.76 11.09 -14.68
CA TRP A 47 -2.05 11.11 -16.11
C TRP A 47 -3.00 10.00 -16.56
N TYR A 48 -3.33 9.04 -15.70
CA TYR A 48 -4.21 7.92 -16.05
C TYR A 48 -5.33 7.77 -15.04
N GLN A 49 -6.56 7.71 -15.56
CA GLN A 49 -7.73 7.38 -14.77
C GLN A 49 -8.23 5.99 -15.18
N HIS A 50 -8.33 5.09 -14.20
CA HIS A 50 -8.93 3.78 -14.44
C HIS A 50 -10.43 3.92 -14.68
N HIS A 51 -10.92 3.43 -15.83
CA HIS A 51 -12.33 3.42 -16.17
C HIS A 51 -12.95 2.06 -15.83
N LEU A 52 -13.95 2.06 -14.95
CA LEU A 52 -14.77 0.89 -14.66
C LEU A 52 -15.84 0.75 -15.75
N ASN A 53 -15.78 -0.33 -16.54
CA ASN A 53 -16.76 -0.61 -17.59
C ASN A 53 -18.02 -1.22 -17.00
N VAL A 54 -18.87 -0.38 -16.42
CA VAL A 54 -20.16 -0.77 -15.85
C VAL A 54 -21.25 -0.64 -16.92
N ASP A 55 -22.07 -1.68 -17.09
CA ASP A 55 -23.24 -1.63 -17.98
C ASP A 55 -24.31 -0.68 -17.40
N PRO A 56 -24.65 0.41 -18.11
CA PRO A 56 -25.64 1.37 -17.62
C PRO A 56 -27.07 0.81 -17.57
N ALA A 57 -27.35 -0.31 -18.24
CA ALA A 57 -28.67 -0.95 -18.22
C ALA A 57 -28.90 -1.81 -16.97
N ILE A 58 -27.83 -2.13 -16.21
CA ILE A 58 -27.92 -2.99 -15.04
C ILE A 58 -28.04 -2.13 -13.78
N PRO A 59 -29.16 -2.20 -13.03
CA PRO A 59 -29.27 -1.50 -11.76
C PRO A 59 -28.33 -2.13 -10.72
N LEU A 60 -27.31 -1.37 -10.31
CA LEU A 60 -26.38 -1.79 -9.25
C LEU A 60 -26.86 -1.35 -7.86
N PRO A 61 -26.49 -2.09 -6.79
CA PRO A 61 -26.75 -1.65 -5.43
C PRO A 61 -26.07 -0.32 -5.14
N GLN A 62 -26.84 0.70 -4.75
CA GLN A 62 -26.32 2.03 -4.42
C GLN A 62 -25.99 2.19 -2.93
N ARG A 63 -26.42 1.26 -2.09
CA ARG A 63 -26.22 1.30 -0.64
C ARG A 63 -25.85 -0.07 -0.11
N ALA A 64 -24.78 -0.11 0.67
CA ALA A 64 -24.40 -1.27 1.46
C ALA A 64 -24.53 -0.90 2.94
N ALA A 65 -25.09 -1.80 3.75
CA ALA A 65 -25.11 -1.63 5.20
C ALA A 65 -23.69 -1.87 5.76
N GLN A 66 -23.14 -0.88 6.46
CA GLN A 66 -21.85 -1.02 7.12
C GLN A 66 -21.99 -1.91 8.36
N ARG A 67 -21.09 -2.90 8.49
CA ARG A 67 -21.05 -3.71 9.72
C ARG A 67 -20.52 -2.86 10.88
N PRO A 68 -21.08 -3.00 12.10
CA PRO A 68 -20.57 -2.28 13.26
C PRO A 68 -19.09 -2.60 13.50
N VAL A 69 -18.29 -1.56 13.72
CA VAL A 69 -16.89 -1.69 14.10
C VAL A 69 -16.80 -1.70 15.63
N THR A 70 -16.16 -2.72 16.21
CA THR A 70 -16.01 -2.82 17.67
C THR A 70 -14.95 -1.82 18.18
N GLY A 71 -14.99 -1.43 19.46
CA GLY A 71 -14.15 -0.34 20.00
C GLY A 71 -12.64 -0.49 19.74
N ALA A 72 -12.06 -1.66 20.02
CA ALA A 72 -10.64 -1.91 19.79
C ALA A 72 -10.25 -1.91 18.30
N GLN A 73 -11.17 -2.38 17.43
CA GLN A 73 -10.96 -2.35 15.98
C GLN A 73 -11.09 -0.93 15.43
N GLY A 74 -12.01 -0.14 15.99
CA GLY A 74 -12.31 1.22 15.54
C GLY A 74 -11.08 2.11 15.53
N ASN A 75 -10.33 2.16 16.63
CA ASN A 75 -9.14 3.00 16.73
C ASN A 75 -8.10 2.68 15.66
N TRP A 76 -7.87 1.39 15.37
CA TRP A 76 -6.93 0.98 14.33
C TRP A 76 -7.43 1.39 12.94
N PHE A 77 -8.71 1.12 12.63
CA PHE A 77 -9.29 1.48 11.33
C PHE A 77 -9.30 2.99 11.09
N TYR A 78 -9.67 3.79 12.09
CA TYR A 78 -9.73 5.24 11.94
C TYR A 78 -8.35 5.85 11.73
N ASN A 79 -7.34 5.41 12.49
CA ASN A 79 -5.96 5.87 12.26
C ASN A 79 -5.46 5.52 10.84
N MET A 80 -5.79 4.32 10.34
CA MET A 80 -5.44 3.92 8.98
C MET A 80 -6.16 4.78 7.92
N LEU A 81 -7.43 5.13 8.16
CA LEU A 81 -8.17 6.03 7.26
C LEU A 81 -7.55 7.43 7.24
N ASP A 82 -7.14 7.95 8.40
CA ASP A 82 -6.46 9.24 8.50
C ASP A 82 -5.10 9.22 7.74
N ASP A 83 -4.34 8.13 7.85
CA ASP A 83 -3.09 7.94 7.10
C ASP A 83 -3.33 7.87 5.58
N MET A 84 -4.40 7.18 5.15
CA MET A 84 -4.78 7.10 3.72
C MET A 84 -5.26 8.45 3.17
N GLU A 85 -6.05 9.20 3.94
CA GLU A 85 -6.56 10.52 3.55
C GLU A 85 -5.41 11.53 3.44
N SER A 86 -4.53 11.57 4.45
CA SER A 86 -3.35 12.45 4.42
C SER A 86 -2.34 12.12 3.31
N SER A 87 -2.36 10.86 2.83
CA SER A 87 -1.56 10.40 1.69
C SER A 87 -2.29 10.53 0.33
N TYR A 88 -3.48 11.15 0.30
CA TYR A 88 -4.31 11.35 -0.90
C TYR A 88 -4.71 10.04 -1.61
N ILE A 89 -4.72 8.92 -0.89
CA ILE A 89 -5.16 7.61 -1.42
C ILE A 89 -6.69 7.53 -1.46
N ILE A 90 -7.34 8.08 -0.43
CA ILE A 90 -8.79 8.22 -0.36
C ILE A 90 -9.16 9.69 -0.19
N GLN A 91 -10.38 10.03 -0.59
CA GLN A 91 -10.95 11.37 -0.43
C GLN A 91 -12.41 11.25 -0.05
N LYS A 92 -12.88 12.20 0.75
CA LYS A 92 -14.31 12.33 1.04
C LYS A 92 -15.06 12.77 -0.23
N VAL A 93 -16.10 12.01 -0.58
CA VAL A 93 -16.96 12.23 -1.76
C VAL A 93 -18.28 12.88 -1.34
#